data_AF-A0A2V6C2K8-F1
#
_entry.id   AF-A0A2V6C2K8-F1
#
_cell.length_a   1.000
_cell.length_b   1.000
_cell.length_c   1.000
_cell.angle_alpha   90.00
_cell.angle_beta   90.00
_cell.angle_gamma   90.00
#
_symmetry.space_group_name_H-M   'P 1'
#
loop_
_entity.id
_entity.type
_entity.pdbx_description
1 polymer ?
#
loop_
_entity_poly.entity_id
_entity_poly.type
_entity_poly.pdbx_seq_one_letter_code
_entity_poly.pdbx_strand_id
1 'polypeptide(L)'
;MERIDPLLIATAQSKQAIAARLRGNSRMAWLACGLALGWLAFDAQLSGQELRLEIVPEWEGNPVVPGETVSSERVSGMSLSRVDGLLSRLGLRRADGSWLESDRWHVYFSAEKRRLTARADGLPAEEFQAIRFQVGLDAETDASDPQEWPADHPLNPSVCGLHWGWRSGYVFLALEGHWTPAEGKSSGFSYHLAGAEKPMTVELPVTFSGGQPTTIRLGMDVAKILAAGDVVRESSSTHSRSGDSLAATMKARVSRSFRVKTIQSDLYQMADSAQPRARPLPSGVTPLRLSISERLPKVKLPEDNPLTVEGVELGRQLFNEPRLSRNNAQ
;
A
#
# COMPACT_ATOMS: atom_id res chain seq x y z
N MET A 1 -77.68 16.70 13.08
CA MET A 1 -78.79 17.68 13.05
C MET A 1 -78.18 19.04 13.31
N GLU A 2 -78.36 19.95 12.36
CA GLU A 2 -77.68 21.24 12.15
C GLU A 2 -77.62 22.19 13.36
N ARG A 3 -76.63 23.10 13.33
CA ARG A 3 -76.78 24.58 13.28
C ARG A 3 -75.38 25.22 13.44
N ILE A 4 -74.80 25.88 12.44
CA ILE A 4 -75.04 27.24 11.88
C ILE A 4 -74.61 28.38 12.84
N ASP A 5 -73.49 29.01 12.46
CA ASP A 5 -72.92 30.33 12.84
C ASP A 5 -73.81 31.51 12.38
N PRO A 6 -73.77 32.76 12.94
CA PRO A 6 -72.71 33.75 12.56
C PRO A 6 -72.45 34.95 13.53
N LEU A 7 -71.34 35.70 13.32
CA LEU A 7 -71.18 37.19 13.45
C LEU A 7 -69.68 37.61 13.40
N LEU A 8 -69.16 38.14 12.28
CA LEU A 8 -68.83 39.57 11.96
C LEU A 8 -67.90 40.31 12.96
N ILE A 9 -66.62 40.63 12.65
CA ILE A 9 -66.06 41.83 11.92
C ILE A 9 -66.48 43.17 12.58
N ALA A 10 -65.68 44.18 12.97
CA ALA A 10 -64.38 44.77 12.59
C ALA A 10 -63.86 45.64 13.79
N THR A 11 -62.58 46.02 13.92
CA THR A 11 -62.00 47.23 13.32
C THR A 11 -60.48 47.29 13.52
N ALA A 12 -59.78 47.74 12.48
CA ALA A 12 -58.35 48.04 12.47
C ALA A 12 -58.09 49.48 12.97
N GLN A 13 -56.95 49.71 13.63
CA GLN A 13 -56.08 50.86 13.32
C GLN A 13 -54.70 50.80 14.01
N SER A 14 -53.70 51.04 13.18
CA SER A 14 -52.27 51.26 13.39
C SER A 14 -51.94 52.46 14.28
N LYS A 15 -50.77 52.44 14.96
CA LYS A 15 -49.61 53.33 14.66
C LYS A 15 -48.48 53.20 15.71
N GLN A 16 -47.26 53.21 15.17
CA GLN A 16 -45.97 53.32 15.86
C GLN A 16 -45.84 54.64 16.64
N ALA A 17 -45.07 54.63 17.72
CA ALA A 17 -44.53 55.83 18.35
C ALA A 17 -43.04 55.63 18.69
N ILE A 18 -42.24 56.60 18.22
CA ILE A 18 -40.85 56.85 18.54
C ILE A 18 -40.85 58.04 19.52
N ALA A 19 -40.13 57.96 20.66
CA ALA A 19 -39.39 59.08 21.24
C ALA A 19 -38.58 58.68 22.50
N ALA A 20 -37.36 59.19 22.54
CA ALA A 20 -36.26 58.91 23.46
C ALA A 20 -36.41 59.46 24.89
N ARG A 21 -35.62 58.90 25.83
CA ARG A 21 -35.03 59.68 26.93
C ARG A 21 -33.67 59.12 27.36
N LEU A 22 -32.62 59.92 27.11
CA LEU A 22 -31.24 59.74 27.56
C LEU A 22 -31.06 60.27 29.00
N ARG A 23 -30.31 59.50 29.81
CA ARG A 23 -29.50 59.85 31.01
C ARG A 23 -29.16 58.51 31.68
N GLY A 24 -27.95 57.96 31.73
CA GLY A 24 -26.60 58.48 31.63
C GLY A 24 -25.83 57.92 32.82
N ASN A 25 -25.01 56.87 32.62
CA ASN A 25 -23.76 56.67 33.37
C ASN A 25 -22.88 55.55 32.76
N SER A 26 -21.80 56.03 32.14
CA SER A 26 -20.41 55.55 32.27
C SER A 26 -20.02 54.12 31.88
N ARG A 27 -19.27 54.08 30.76
CA ARG A 27 -18.13 53.22 30.40
C ARG A 27 -18.40 52.00 29.50
N MET A 28 -18.74 52.31 28.25
CA MET A 28 -18.17 51.63 27.07
C MET A 28 -16.65 51.83 27.04
N ALA A 29 -15.93 50.79 26.61
CA ALA A 29 -14.86 50.80 25.60
C ALA A 29 -13.75 49.79 25.94
N TRP A 30 -13.96 48.50 25.65
CA TRP A 30 -12.93 47.51 25.26
C TRP A 30 -13.65 46.30 24.68
N LEU A 31 -14.12 46.39 23.43
CA LEU A 31 -14.74 45.24 22.74
C LEU A 31 -14.44 45.18 21.24
N ALA A 32 -13.38 45.85 20.78
CA ALA A 32 -12.88 45.71 19.42
C ALA A 32 -11.35 45.80 19.44
N CYS A 33 -10.68 44.64 19.53
CA CYS A 33 -9.29 44.35 19.07
C CYS A 33 -8.68 43.08 19.70
N GLY A 34 -9.45 42.21 20.36
CA GLY A 34 -8.92 41.00 21.02
C GLY A 34 -9.29 39.65 20.41
N LEU A 35 -9.85 39.60 19.19
CA LEU A 35 -10.32 38.35 18.57
C LEU A 35 -9.94 38.24 17.08
N ALA A 36 -8.75 38.71 16.71
CA ALA A 36 -8.22 38.56 15.35
C ALA A 36 -6.75 38.08 15.33
N LEU A 37 -6.29 37.39 16.36
CA LEU A 37 -4.89 36.92 16.48
C LEU A 37 -4.74 35.47 16.96
N GLY A 38 -5.81 34.67 16.97
CA GLY A 38 -5.77 33.28 17.45
C GLY A 38 -6.24 32.22 16.45
N TRP A 39 -6.56 32.58 15.21
CA TRP A 39 -7.05 31.66 14.17
C TRP A 39 -6.19 31.73 12.89
N LEU A 40 -4.90 31.93 13.07
CA LEU A 40 -3.91 31.31 12.20
C LEU A 40 -3.32 30.16 13.00
N ALA A 41 -4.17 29.19 13.34
CA ALA A 41 -3.67 27.84 13.51
C ALA A 41 -3.01 27.55 12.16
N PHE A 42 -1.69 27.50 12.17
CA PHE A 42 -0.92 26.87 11.13
C PHE A 42 -1.60 25.50 10.93
N ASP A 43 -2.40 25.35 9.88
CA ASP A 43 -2.44 24.09 9.15
C ASP A 43 -1.04 23.94 8.58
N ALA A 44 -0.08 23.64 9.47
CA ALA A 44 1.00 22.78 9.09
C ALA A 44 0.27 21.53 8.65
N GLN A 45 0.04 21.42 7.35
CA GLN A 45 -0.10 20.15 6.67
C GLN A 45 1.10 19.35 7.17
N LEU A 46 0.94 18.63 8.27
CA LEU A 46 1.82 17.54 8.65
C LEU A 46 1.60 16.56 7.53
N SER A 47 2.30 16.76 6.42
CA SER A 47 2.45 15.78 5.37
C SER A 47 3.15 14.63 6.04
N GLY A 48 2.38 13.76 6.70
CA GLY A 48 2.91 12.55 7.27
C GLY A 48 3.51 11.75 6.13
N GLN A 49 4.73 11.29 6.33
CA GLN A 49 5.54 10.76 5.24
C GLN A 49 5.11 9.34 4.88
N GLU A 50 5.51 8.84 3.72
CA GLU A 50 5.20 7.48 3.29
C GLU A 50 6.09 6.47 4.03
N LEU A 51 5.48 5.47 4.68
CA LEU A 51 6.12 4.21 5.01
C LEU A 51 5.86 3.21 3.88
N ARG A 52 6.94 2.65 3.35
CA ARG A 52 6.93 1.60 2.33
C ARG A 52 7.40 0.28 2.92
N LEU A 53 6.62 -0.78 2.71
CA LEU A 53 7.08 -2.15 2.95
C LEU A 53 7.32 -2.84 1.61
N GLU A 54 8.56 -3.26 1.35
CA GLU A 54 8.91 -4.09 0.20
C GLU A 54 8.87 -5.57 0.60
N ILE A 55 7.89 -6.32 0.09
CA ILE A 55 7.71 -7.74 0.38
C ILE A 55 8.49 -8.55 -0.64
N VAL A 56 9.42 -9.37 -0.18
CA VAL A 56 10.22 -10.25 -1.03
C VAL A 56 9.88 -11.69 -0.67
N PRO A 57 9.06 -12.39 -1.46
CA PRO A 57 8.93 -13.83 -1.37
C PRO A 57 10.31 -14.47 -1.58
N GLU A 58 10.71 -15.32 -0.66
CA GLU A 58 12.01 -15.97 -0.65
C GLU A 58 11.86 -17.47 -0.37
N TRP A 59 12.82 -18.23 -0.88
CA TRP A 59 13.03 -19.62 -0.56
C TRP A 59 14.39 -19.76 0.12
N GLU A 60 14.38 -20.03 1.44
CA GLU A 60 15.61 -20.16 2.25
C GLU A 60 16.54 -18.95 2.12
N GLY A 61 15.93 -17.77 1.98
CA GLY A 61 16.61 -16.47 1.89
C GLY A 61 16.98 -16.00 0.48
N ASN A 62 16.76 -16.81 -0.55
CA ASN A 62 16.91 -16.41 -1.95
C ASN A 62 15.57 -15.93 -2.52
N PRO A 63 15.49 -14.80 -3.22
CA PRO A 63 14.25 -14.34 -3.84
C PRO A 63 13.64 -15.39 -4.78
N VAL A 64 12.34 -15.60 -4.68
CA VAL A 64 11.59 -16.48 -5.58
C VAL A 64 11.28 -15.74 -6.87
N VAL A 65 11.57 -16.38 -7.99
CA VAL A 65 11.07 -15.97 -9.32
C VAL A 65 9.93 -16.91 -9.70
N PRO A 66 8.71 -16.40 -9.95
CA PRO A 66 7.57 -17.25 -10.28
C PRO A 66 7.84 -18.18 -11.47
N GLY A 67 7.56 -19.46 -11.30
CA GLY A 67 7.77 -20.52 -12.30
C GLY A 67 9.19 -21.09 -12.37
N GLU A 68 10.18 -20.44 -11.77
CA GLU A 68 11.54 -20.97 -11.71
C GLU A 68 11.70 -21.99 -10.56
N THR A 69 12.60 -22.94 -10.76
CA THR A 69 12.90 -23.95 -9.75
C THR A 69 13.69 -23.35 -8.59
N VAL A 70 13.22 -23.58 -7.37
CA VAL A 70 13.93 -23.25 -6.14
C VAL A 70 14.84 -24.41 -5.73
N SER A 71 16.00 -24.11 -5.16
CA SER A 71 16.88 -25.13 -4.59
C SER A 71 16.27 -25.70 -3.31
N SER A 72 16.05 -27.01 -3.25
CA SER A 72 15.62 -27.69 -2.03
C SER A 72 16.30 -29.06 -1.93
N GLU A 73 16.82 -29.37 -0.75
CA GLU A 73 17.38 -30.69 -0.44
C GLU A 73 16.29 -31.73 -0.15
N ARG A 74 15.08 -31.28 0.21
CA ARG A 74 13.97 -32.16 0.62
C ARG A 74 13.06 -32.56 -0.54
N VAL A 75 12.93 -31.71 -1.55
CA VAL A 75 12.05 -31.93 -2.70
C VAL A 75 12.71 -31.49 -4.00
N SER A 76 12.58 -32.30 -5.03
CA SER A 76 13.17 -32.05 -6.34
C SER A 76 12.26 -31.23 -7.24
N GLY A 77 12.83 -30.37 -8.08
CA GLY A 77 12.12 -29.66 -9.14
C GLY A 77 10.98 -28.77 -8.64
N MET A 78 11.06 -28.28 -7.40
CA MET A 78 10.02 -27.43 -6.84
C MET A 78 10.08 -26.03 -7.43
N SER A 79 8.93 -25.48 -7.80
CA SER A 79 8.76 -24.10 -8.26
C SER A 79 7.50 -23.51 -7.62
N LEU A 80 7.50 -22.20 -7.44
CA LEU A 80 6.32 -21.45 -6.99
C LEU A 80 5.79 -20.66 -8.18
N SER A 81 4.55 -20.91 -8.61
CA SER A 81 3.90 -20.15 -9.68
C SER A 81 3.09 -18.98 -9.15
N ARG A 82 2.56 -19.10 -7.92
CA ARG A 82 1.75 -18.06 -7.28
C ARG A 82 2.17 -17.85 -5.84
N VAL A 83 2.42 -16.60 -5.48
CA VAL A 83 2.55 -16.12 -4.11
C VAL A 83 1.79 -14.80 -4.03
N ASP A 84 0.52 -14.92 -3.67
CA ASP A 84 -0.43 -13.82 -3.58
C ASP A 84 -0.94 -13.72 -2.16
N GLY A 85 -1.11 -12.52 -1.61
CA GLY A 85 -1.67 -12.38 -0.28
C GLY A 85 -2.25 -11.01 0.02
N LEU A 86 -3.03 -10.99 1.09
CA LEU A 86 -3.63 -9.79 1.65
C LEU A 86 -2.90 -9.42 2.95
N LEU A 87 -2.62 -8.14 3.16
CA LEU A 87 -2.16 -7.62 4.44
C LEU A 87 -3.16 -6.60 4.98
N SER A 88 -3.31 -6.58 6.29
CA SER A 88 -4.13 -5.59 7.00
C SER A 88 -3.56 -5.25 8.37
N ARG A 89 -4.20 -4.30 9.06
CA ARG A 89 -3.93 -3.95 10.47
C ARG A 89 -2.46 -3.63 10.75
N LEU A 90 -1.89 -2.73 9.95
CA LEU A 90 -0.54 -2.24 10.22
C LEU A 90 -0.51 -1.52 11.57
N GLY A 91 0.46 -1.85 12.39
CA GLY A 91 0.72 -1.20 13.67
C GLY A 91 2.20 -0.90 13.82
N LEU A 92 2.53 0.25 14.37
CA LEU A 92 3.91 0.66 14.64
C LEU A 92 4.08 0.86 16.15
N ARG A 93 5.06 0.18 16.77
CA ARG A 93 5.28 0.28 18.22
C ARG A 93 6.14 1.49 18.54
N ARG A 94 5.65 2.37 19.39
CA ARG A 94 6.39 3.54 19.91
C ARG A 94 7.40 3.16 20.98
N ALA A 95 8.24 4.13 21.34
CA ALA A 95 9.23 3.98 22.41
C ALA A 95 8.62 3.72 23.80
N ASP A 96 7.41 4.22 24.06
CA ASP A 96 6.67 3.98 25.30
C ASP A 96 5.95 2.62 25.35
N GLY A 97 6.06 1.81 24.28
CA GLY A 97 5.43 0.51 24.14
C GLY A 97 4.00 0.54 23.60
N SER A 98 3.39 1.73 23.42
CA SER A 98 2.09 1.86 22.78
C SER A 98 2.17 1.57 21.28
N TRP A 99 1.04 1.18 20.69
CA TRP A 99 0.92 0.95 19.24
C TRP A 99 0.21 2.12 18.56
N LEU A 100 0.80 2.61 17.48
CA LEU A 100 0.11 3.42 16.47
C LEU A 100 -0.54 2.46 15.47
N GLU A 101 -1.85 2.31 15.54
CA GLU A 101 -2.61 1.47 14.60
C GLU A 101 -2.98 2.27 13.36
N SER A 102 -2.85 1.65 12.18
CA SER A 102 -3.40 2.19 10.94
C SER A 102 -4.92 2.05 10.93
N ASP A 103 -5.62 3.04 10.38
CA ASP A 103 -7.03 2.90 10.02
C ASP A 103 -7.18 2.43 8.56
N ARG A 104 -8.04 1.42 8.33
CA ARG A 104 -8.40 0.89 6.99
C ARG A 104 -7.22 0.60 6.04
N TRP A 105 -6.10 0.11 6.57
CA TRP A 105 -4.97 -0.29 5.75
C TRP A 105 -5.16 -1.70 5.17
N HIS A 106 -5.36 -1.78 3.85
CA HIS A 106 -5.46 -3.03 3.10
C HIS A 106 -4.44 -3.07 1.98
N VAL A 107 -3.81 -4.22 1.79
CA VAL A 107 -2.80 -4.40 0.76
C VAL A 107 -3.01 -5.73 0.08
N TYR A 108 -2.94 -5.73 -1.24
CA TYR A 108 -2.79 -6.93 -2.05
C TYR A 108 -1.35 -6.94 -2.59
N PHE A 109 -0.64 -8.03 -2.33
CA PHE A 109 0.66 -8.29 -2.95
C PHE A 109 0.60 -9.55 -3.81
N SER A 110 1.40 -9.57 -4.87
CA SER A 110 1.49 -10.67 -5.82
C SER A 110 2.88 -10.72 -6.45
N ALA A 111 3.52 -11.88 -6.31
CA ALA A 111 4.82 -12.13 -6.94
C ALA A 111 4.71 -12.14 -8.47
N GLU A 112 3.69 -12.82 -9.01
CA GLU A 112 3.45 -12.94 -10.45
C GLU A 112 3.20 -11.57 -11.10
N LYS A 113 2.34 -10.75 -10.49
CA LYS A 113 2.03 -9.40 -10.97
C LYS A 113 3.11 -8.38 -10.63
N ARG A 114 4.21 -8.79 -9.97
CA ARG A 114 5.28 -7.93 -9.45
C ARG A 114 4.75 -6.79 -8.55
N ARG A 115 3.63 -7.03 -7.87
CA ARG A 115 3.03 -6.10 -6.91
C ARG A 115 3.58 -6.45 -5.53
N LEU A 116 4.76 -5.95 -5.22
CA LEU A 116 5.54 -6.34 -4.04
C LEU A 116 5.70 -5.20 -3.03
N THR A 117 4.91 -4.15 -3.16
CA THR A 117 5.04 -2.94 -2.35
C THR A 117 3.74 -2.63 -1.64
N ALA A 118 3.81 -2.47 -0.32
CA ALA A 118 2.78 -1.93 0.53
C ALA A 118 3.13 -0.48 0.90
N ARG A 119 2.15 0.42 0.91
CA ARG A 119 2.33 1.83 1.27
C ARG A 119 1.41 2.19 2.42
N ALA A 120 1.90 3.00 3.34
CA ALA A 120 1.12 3.61 4.41
C ALA A 120 1.53 5.08 4.51
N ASP A 121 0.57 5.97 4.27
CA ASP A 121 0.79 7.41 4.37
C ASP A 121 0.55 7.89 5.80
N GLY A 122 0.96 9.12 6.11
CA GLY A 122 0.66 9.71 7.41
C GLY A 122 1.64 9.33 8.52
N LEU A 123 2.84 8.83 8.20
CA LEU A 123 3.83 8.45 9.22
C LEU A 123 4.30 9.70 10.00
N PRO A 124 4.07 9.77 11.33
CA PRO A 124 4.49 10.90 12.14
C PRO A 124 6.01 10.92 12.36
N ALA A 125 6.55 12.10 12.69
CA ALA A 125 7.97 12.30 12.98
C ALA A 125 8.34 11.85 14.40
N GLU A 126 8.31 10.53 14.64
CA GLU A 126 8.68 9.90 15.92
C GLU A 126 9.44 8.57 15.70
N GLU A 127 10.07 8.05 16.75
CA GLU A 127 10.81 6.79 16.70
C GLU A 127 9.89 5.58 16.92
N PHE A 128 10.06 4.55 16.10
CA PHE A 128 9.37 3.27 16.23
C PHE A 128 10.37 2.14 16.51
N GLN A 129 9.91 1.12 17.23
CA GLN A 129 10.73 -0.03 17.68
C GLN A 129 10.27 -1.38 17.13
N ALA A 130 9.08 -1.44 16.55
CA ALA A 130 8.55 -2.64 15.90
C ALA A 130 7.49 -2.27 14.87
N ILE A 131 7.29 -3.19 13.92
CA ILE A 131 6.11 -3.20 13.06
C ILE A 131 5.30 -4.46 13.35
N ARG A 132 3.98 -4.35 13.18
CA ARG A 132 3.04 -5.46 13.23
C ARG A 132 2.07 -5.33 12.07
N PHE A 133 1.68 -6.45 11.48
CA PHE A 133 0.59 -6.50 10.51
C PHE A 133 -0.02 -7.89 10.53
N GLN A 134 -1.21 -8.03 9.96
CA GLN A 134 -1.87 -9.30 9.77
C GLN A 134 -1.73 -9.73 8.30
N VAL A 135 -1.37 -10.98 8.06
CA VAL A 135 -1.59 -11.62 6.76
C VAL A 135 -3.05 -12.10 6.74
N GLY A 136 -3.87 -11.53 5.87
CA GLY A 136 -5.31 -11.70 5.84
C GLY A 136 -6.08 -10.51 6.41
N LEU A 137 -7.37 -10.74 6.68
CA LEU A 137 -8.34 -9.73 7.08
C LEU A 137 -8.93 -10.07 8.46
N ASP A 138 -9.50 -9.07 9.14
CA ASP A 138 -10.38 -9.31 10.27
C ASP A 138 -11.73 -9.91 9.79
N ALA A 139 -12.50 -10.47 10.73
CA ALA A 139 -13.72 -11.20 10.41
C ALA A 139 -14.83 -10.33 9.78
N GLU A 140 -14.89 -9.04 10.13
CA GLU A 140 -15.90 -8.12 9.59
C GLU A 140 -15.56 -7.77 8.14
N THR A 141 -14.30 -7.39 7.88
CA THR A 141 -13.82 -7.11 6.53
C THR A 141 -13.89 -8.35 5.62
N ASP A 142 -13.55 -9.54 6.13
CA ASP A 142 -13.62 -10.81 5.39
C ASP A 142 -15.05 -11.18 4.97
N ALA A 143 -16.04 -10.80 5.78
CA ALA A 143 -17.46 -11.05 5.51
C ALA A 143 -18.16 -9.93 4.71
N SER A 144 -17.46 -8.82 4.42
CA SER A 144 -18.01 -7.69 3.66
C SER A 144 -18.34 -8.06 2.21
N ASP A 145 -19.28 -7.34 1.58
CA ASP A 145 -19.54 -7.52 0.15
C ASP A 145 -18.34 -6.98 -0.65
N PRO A 146 -17.62 -7.84 -1.38
CA PRO A 146 -16.46 -7.41 -2.15
C PRO A 146 -16.79 -6.39 -3.25
N GLN A 147 -18.05 -6.26 -3.67
CA GLN A 147 -18.49 -5.32 -4.70
C GLN A 147 -18.61 -3.88 -4.19
N GLU A 148 -18.64 -3.68 -2.86
CA GLU A 148 -18.64 -2.34 -2.26
C GLU A 148 -17.27 -1.65 -2.38
N TRP A 149 -16.21 -2.42 -2.59
CA TRP A 149 -14.86 -1.87 -2.76
C TRP A 149 -14.69 -1.19 -4.12
N PRO A 150 -14.10 0.03 -4.16
CA PRO A 150 -13.75 0.70 -5.40
C PRO A 150 -12.95 -0.17 -6.37
N ALA A 151 -13.04 0.11 -7.67
CA ALA A 151 -12.44 -0.74 -8.72
C ALA A 151 -10.92 -0.89 -8.64
N ASP A 152 -10.22 0.03 -7.98
CA ASP A 152 -8.78 0.03 -7.76
C ASP A 152 -8.39 -0.46 -6.35
N HIS A 153 -9.38 -0.69 -5.48
CA HIS A 153 -9.14 -1.07 -4.10
C HIS A 153 -8.49 -2.46 -4.00
N PRO A 154 -7.53 -2.68 -3.07
CA PRO A 154 -6.84 -3.97 -2.94
C PRO A 154 -7.73 -5.18 -2.67
N LEU A 155 -8.91 -4.96 -2.07
CA LEU A 155 -9.89 -6.03 -1.80
C LEU A 155 -10.91 -6.22 -2.93
N ASN A 156 -10.89 -5.40 -3.98
CA ASN A 156 -11.79 -5.62 -5.11
C ASN A 156 -11.39 -6.94 -5.83
N PRO A 157 -12.34 -7.87 -6.12
CA PRO A 157 -12.04 -9.16 -6.74
C PRO A 157 -11.38 -9.05 -8.11
N SER A 158 -11.70 -8.00 -8.89
CA SER A 158 -11.07 -7.75 -10.18
C SER A 158 -9.60 -7.34 -10.05
N VAL A 159 -9.19 -6.87 -8.87
CA VAL A 159 -7.79 -6.51 -8.55
C VAL A 159 -7.03 -7.70 -8.00
N CYS A 160 -7.54 -8.27 -6.90
CA CYS A 160 -6.82 -9.32 -6.15
C CYS A 160 -7.04 -10.73 -6.70
N GLY A 161 -8.23 -11.05 -7.21
CA GLY A 161 -8.59 -12.42 -7.60
C GLY A 161 -8.52 -13.42 -6.43
N LEU A 162 -8.73 -12.94 -5.20
CA LEU A 162 -8.63 -13.73 -3.96
C LEU A 162 -9.96 -13.93 -3.24
N HIS A 163 -11.09 -13.49 -3.81
CA HIS A 163 -12.40 -13.65 -3.19
C HIS A 163 -13.16 -14.86 -3.77
N TRP A 164 -13.65 -15.76 -2.90
CA TRP A 164 -14.36 -17.00 -3.30
C TRP A 164 -15.88 -16.94 -3.17
N GLY A 165 -16.41 -15.75 -3.02
CA GLY A 165 -17.84 -15.52 -2.82
C GLY A 165 -18.21 -15.44 -1.34
N TRP A 166 -19.40 -14.92 -1.08
CA TRP A 166 -19.83 -14.48 0.25
C TRP A 166 -19.84 -15.58 1.34
N ARG A 167 -19.95 -16.86 0.98
CA ARG A 167 -19.92 -17.98 1.95
C ARG A 167 -18.51 -18.38 2.37
N SER A 168 -17.53 -18.04 1.56
CA SER A 168 -16.14 -18.52 1.71
C SER A 168 -15.17 -17.39 2.04
N GLY A 169 -15.54 -16.14 1.79
CA GLY A 169 -14.72 -14.97 2.07
C GLY A 169 -13.49 -14.87 1.17
N TYR A 170 -12.44 -14.23 1.69
CA TYR A 170 -11.16 -14.05 1.02
C TYR A 170 -10.16 -15.16 1.34
N VAL A 171 -9.37 -15.50 0.33
CA VAL A 171 -8.08 -16.17 0.49
C VAL A 171 -7.07 -15.15 0.96
N PHE A 172 -6.57 -15.32 2.17
CA PHE A 172 -5.59 -14.43 2.79
C PHE A 172 -4.18 -14.63 2.24
N LEU A 173 -3.83 -15.87 1.90
CA LEU A 173 -2.57 -16.21 1.24
C LEU A 173 -2.78 -17.40 0.30
N ALA A 174 -2.38 -17.25 -0.95
CA ALA A 174 -2.36 -18.29 -1.97
C ALA A 174 -0.92 -18.66 -2.34
N LEU A 175 -0.58 -19.93 -2.16
CA LEU A 175 0.69 -20.53 -2.56
C LEU A 175 0.41 -21.67 -3.54
N GLU A 176 0.84 -21.51 -4.79
CA GLU A 176 0.66 -22.51 -5.84
C GLU A 176 1.98 -22.76 -6.55
N GLY A 177 2.14 -23.95 -7.10
CA GLY A 177 3.36 -24.33 -7.78
C GLY A 177 3.40 -25.79 -8.20
N HIS A 178 4.60 -26.23 -8.54
CA HIS A 178 4.86 -27.59 -8.97
C HIS A 178 6.05 -28.17 -8.21
N TRP A 179 6.12 -29.49 -8.12
CA TRP A 179 7.27 -30.23 -7.62
C TRP A 179 7.38 -31.57 -8.35
N THR A 180 8.54 -32.21 -8.27
CA THR A 180 8.78 -33.52 -8.88
C THR A 180 8.88 -34.59 -7.79
N PRO A 181 7.87 -35.46 -7.64
CA PRO A 181 7.94 -36.63 -6.78
C PRO A 181 9.03 -37.60 -7.21
N ALA A 182 9.41 -38.51 -6.33
CA ALA A 182 10.39 -39.56 -6.62
C ALA A 182 9.99 -40.44 -7.83
N GLU A 183 8.69 -40.54 -8.10
CA GLU A 183 8.09 -41.25 -9.25
C GLU A 183 8.31 -40.53 -10.60
N GLY A 184 8.88 -39.32 -10.59
CA GLY A 184 9.40 -38.62 -11.77
C GLY A 184 8.42 -37.77 -12.56
N LYS A 185 7.12 -37.82 -12.29
CA LYS A 185 6.12 -36.98 -12.98
C LYS A 185 5.78 -35.73 -12.15
N SER A 186 6.02 -34.55 -12.73
CA SER A 186 5.68 -33.26 -12.10
C SER A 186 4.24 -33.24 -11.59
N SER A 187 4.07 -32.75 -10.37
CA SER A 187 2.80 -32.67 -9.64
C SER A 187 2.57 -31.24 -9.16
N GLY A 188 1.32 -30.77 -9.27
CA GLY A 188 0.92 -29.44 -8.82
C GLY A 188 0.50 -29.42 -7.34
N PHE A 189 0.67 -28.28 -6.69
CA PHE A 189 0.10 -28.01 -5.38
C PHE A 189 -0.61 -26.66 -5.34
N SER A 190 -1.61 -26.55 -4.46
CA SER A 190 -2.42 -25.35 -4.27
C SER A 190 -2.87 -25.21 -2.82
N TYR A 191 -2.27 -24.28 -2.10
CA TYR A 191 -2.59 -23.99 -0.71
C TYR A 191 -3.20 -22.61 -0.58
N HIS A 192 -4.42 -22.57 -0.07
CA HIS A 192 -5.18 -21.35 0.12
C HIS A 192 -5.55 -21.22 1.58
N LEU A 193 -4.89 -20.27 2.24
CA LEU A 193 -5.09 -19.94 3.64
C LEU A 193 -6.18 -18.87 3.75
N ALA A 194 -7.30 -19.18 4.39
CA ALA A 194 -8.49 -18.32 4.48
C ALA A 194 -9.15 -18.41 5.87
N GLY A 195 -10.02 -17.46 6.21
CA GLY A 195 -10.82 -17.47 7.44
C GLY A 195 -10.13 -16.84 8.67
N ALA A 196 -10.86 -15.92 9.30
CA ALA A 196 -10.36 -15.00 10.33
C ALA A 196 -10.20 -15.56 11.76
N GLU A 197 -10.65 -16.79 12.05
CA GLU A 197 -10.65 -17.33 13.42
C GLU A 197 -9.25 -17.45 14.07
N LYS A 198 -8.20 -17.55 13.25
CA LYS A 198 -6.80 -17.61 13.68
C LYS A 198 -5.99 -16.61 12.87
N PRO A 199 -5.90 -15.34 13.30
CA PRO A 199 -5.21 -14.31 12.54
C PRO A 199 -3.73 -14.63 12.40
N MET A 200 -3.20 -14.53 11.18
CA MET A 200 -1.77 -14.69 10.91
C MET A 200 -1.04 -13.39 11.21
N THR A 201 -0.95 -13.03 12.49
CA THR A 201 -0.27 -11.82 12.94
C THR A 201 1.24 -12.00 12.84
N VAL A 202 1.91 -11.03 12.21
CA VAL A 202 3.35 -10.90 12.10
C VAL A 202 3.77 -9.70 12.91
N GLU A 203 4.71 -9.88 13.84
CA GLU A 203 5.32 -8.79 14.61
C GLU A 203 6.84 -8.91 14.47
N LEU A 204 7.48 -7.82 14.06
CA LEU A 204 8.91 -7.78 13.78
C LEU A 204 9.56 -6.62 14.56
N PRO A 205 10.57 -6.90 15.41
CA PRO A 205 11.36 -5.84 16.03
C PRO A 205 12.17 -5.13 14.95
N VAL A 206 12.03 -3.80 14.89
CA VAL A 206 12.71 -2.96 13.90
C VAL A 206 12.71 -1.51 14.36
N THR A 207 13.89 -0.90 14.43
CA THR A 207 14.02 0.50 14.85
C THR A 207 14.17 1.39 13.62
N PHE A 208 13.33 2.42 13.52
CA PHE A 208 13.39 3.42 12.46
C PHE A 208 12.73 4.73 12.89
N SER A 209 13.25 5.83 12.34
CA SER A 209 12.70 7.17 12.51
C SER A 209 11.59 7.42 11.51
N GLY A 210 10.42 7.83 11.99
CA GLY A 210 9.41 8.46 11.17
C GLY A 210 9.77 9.90 10.79
N GLY A 211 8.92 10.55 10.01
CA GLY A 211 9.12 11.95 9.59
C GLY A 211 9.99 12.13 8.35
N GLN A 212 10.50 11.05 7.75
CA GLN A 212 11.03 10.99 6.38
C GLN A 212 10.47 9.74 5.68
N PRO A 213 10.39 9.72 4.33
CA PRO A 213 9.98 8.52 3.60
C PRO A 213 10.89 7.35 3.99
N THR A 214 10.29 6.26 4.46
CA THR A 214 11.04 5.12 4.99
C THR A 214 10.63 3.86 4.24
N THR A 215 11.60 3.07 3.81
CA THR A 215 11.39 1.76 3.21
C THR A 215 11.93 0.67 4.13
N ILE A 216 11.08 -0.27 4.49
CA ILE A 216 11.44 -1.50 5.20
C ILE A 216 11.29 -2.67 4.24
N ARG A 217 12.39 -3.33 3.90
CA ARG A 217 12.37 -4.53 3.08
C ARG A 217 12.16 -5.76 3.95
N LEU A 218 11.15 -6.54 3.64
CA LEU A 218 10.70 -7.72 4.37
C LEU A 218 10.91 -8.97 3.51
N GLY A 219 11.68 -9.92 4.00
CA GLY A 219 11.80 -11.25 3.38
C GLY A 219 10.72 -12.17 3.94
N MET A 220 9.85 -12.71 3.07
CA MET A 220 8.84 -13.72 3.40
C MET A 220 9.36 -15.09 2.98
N ASP A 221 9.83 -15.89 3.94
CA ASP A 221 10.41 -17.20 3.68
C ASP A 221 9.33 -18.28 3.47
N VAL A 222 8.99 -18.54 2.21
CA VAL A 222 7.98 -19.51 1.79
C VAL A 222 8.40 -20.94 2.15
N ALA A 223 9.71 -21.22 2.21
CA ALA A 223 10.21 -22.51 2.65
C ALA A 223 9.76 -22.81 4.08
N LYS A 224 9.77 -21.82 4.99
CA LYS A 224 9.27 -22.02 6.36
C LYS A 224 7.78 -22.36 6.39
N ILE A 225 6.98 -21.79 5.49
CA ILE A 225 5.53 -22.07 5.41
C ILE A 225 5.29 -23.51 4.94
N LEU A 226 6.03 -23.93 3.91
CA LEU A 226 5.93 -25.25 3.31
C LEU A 226 6.80 -26.32 4.01
N ALA A 227 7.36 -26.03 5.18
CA ALA A 227 8.31 -26.90 5.89
C ALA A 227 9.41 -27.44 4.96
N ALA A 228 10.05 -26.53 4.22
CA ALA A 228 11.09 -26.79 3.22
C ALA A 228 10.68 -27.80 2.13
N GLY A 229 9.37 -27.96 1.91
CA GLY A 229 8.80 -28.86 0.89
C GLY A 229 8.13 -30.11 1.46
N ASP A 230 8.23 -30.41 2.75
CA ASP A 230 7.59 -31.61 3.32
C ASP A 230 6.07 -31.59 3.12
N VAL A 231 5.45 -30.39 3.17
CA VAL A 231 4.01 -30.23 2.99
C VAL A 231 3.54 -30.75 1.62
N VAL A 232 4.30 -30.53 0.54
CA VAL A 232 3.90 -30.97 -0.81
C VAL A 232 3.95 -32.48 -1.00
N ARG A 233 4.71 -33.18 -0.15
CA ARG A 233 4.77 -34.65 -0.12
C ARG A 233 3.58 -35.26 0.61
N GLU A 234 3.01 -34.54 1.57
CA GLU A 234 1.91 -35.01 2.43
C GLU A 234 0.53 -34.68 1.85
N SER A 235 0.37 -33.50 1.25
CA SER A 235 -0.89 -33.08 0.62
C SER A 235 -0.63 -32.11 -0.52
N SER A 236 -1.35 -32.27 -1.63
CA SER A 236 -1.29 -31.32 -2.75
C SER A 236 -2.15 -30.06 -2.54
N SER A 237 -3.08 -30.04 -1.57
CA SER A 237 -3.91 -28.86 -1.38
C SER A 237 -4.51 -28.68 0.01
N THR A 238 -4.86 -27.43 0.33
CA THR A 238 -5.78 -27.06 1.41
C THR A 238 -6.58 -25.82 1.00
N HIS A 239 -7.83 -25.75 1.45
CA HIS A 239 -8.73 -24.61 1.25
C HIS A 239 -9.26 -24.07 2.59
N SER A 240 -8.54 -24.31 3.69
CA SER A 240 -8.86 -23.79 5.04
C SER A 240 -10.28 -24.07 5.54
N ARG A 241 -10.79 -25.28 5.29
CA ARG A 241 -12.10 -25.68 5.84
C ARG A 241 -12.04 -25.76 7.37
N SER A 242 -13.17 -25.65 8.03
CA SER A 242 -13.24 -25.85 9.48
C SER A 242 -12.67 -27.23 9.85
N GLY A 243 -11.76 -27.27 10.84
CA GLY A 243 -11.04 -28.48 11.24
C GLY A 243 -9.81 -28.84 10.41
N ASP A 244 -9.43 -28.04 9.40
CA ASP A 244 -8.25 -28.29 8.56
C ASP A 244 -6.92 -28.06 9.34
N SER A 245 -6.30 -29.15 9.78
CA SER A 245 -5.06 -29.14 10.55
C SER A 245 -3.84 -28.69 9.75
N LEU A 246 -3.83 -28.96 8.44
CA LEU A 246 -2.77 -28.51 7.54
C LEU A 246 -2.82 -26.98 7.43
N ALA A 247 -4.00 -26.42 7.13
CA ALA A 247 -4.20 -24.97 7.10
C ALA A 247 -3.80 -24.32 8.41
N ALA A 248 -4.24 -24.87 9.55
CA ALA A 248 -3.89 -24.34 10.87
C ALA A 248 -2.37 -24.32 11.11
N THR A 249 -1.67 -25.38 10.72
CA THR A 249 -0.21 -25.47 10.84
C THR A 249 0.50 -24.49 9.91
N MET A 250 0.05 -24.37 8.67
CA MET A 250 0.59 -23.41 7.71
C MET A 250 0.39 -21.96 8.17
N LYS A 251 -0.81 -21.60 8.64
CA LYS A 251 -1.09 -20.27 9.23
C LYS A 251 -0.12 -19.92 10.35
N ALA A 252 0.16 -20.87 11.26
CA ALA A 252 1.12 -20.65 12.33
C ALA A 252 2.56 -20.44 11.81
N ARG A 253 2.93 -21.07 10.69
CA ARG A 253 4.24 -20.86 10.04
C ARG A 253 4.32 -19.52 9.31
N VAL A 254 3.22 -19.04 8.71
CA VAL A 254 3.13 -17.71 8.08
C VAL A 254 3.54 -16.61 9.05
N SER A 255 3.00 -16.61 10.28
CA SER A 255 3.34 -15.65 11.33
C SER A 255 4.84 -15.58 11.68
N ARG A 256 5.61 -16.62 11.35
CA ARG A 256 7.07 -16.72 11.62
C ARG A 256 7.92 -16.70 10.34
N SER A 257 7.30 -16.46 9.18
CA SER A 257 7.98 -16.52 7.87
C SER A 257 8.64 -15.19 7.49
N PHE A 258 8.17 -14.07 8.03
CA PHE A 258 8.67 -12.74 7.71
C PHE A 258 9.91 -12.39 8.55
N ARG A 259 10.80 -11.60 7.97
CA ARG A 259 11.92 -10.96 8.67
C ARG A 259 12.31 -9.64 8.00
N VAL A 260 12.84 -8.72 8.78
CA VAL A 260 13.43 -7.49 8.24
C VAL A 260 14.75 -7.83 7.55
N LYS A 261 14.90 -7.34 6.33
CA LYS A 261 16.11 -7.48 5.50
C LYS A 261 16.94 -6.20 5.57
N THR A 262 16.31 -5.07 5.29
CA THR A 262 16.95 -3.75 5.27
C THR A 262 15.95 -2.68 5.66
N ILE A 263 16.47 -1.56 6.14
CA ILE A 263 15.74 -0.31 6.37
C ILE A 263 16.49 0.77 5.60
N GLN A 264 15.77 1.63 4.89
CA GLN A 264 16.33 2.77 4.18
C GLN A 264 15.42 3.99 4.39
N SER A 265 15.98 5.13 4.79
CA SER A 265 15.25 6.38 5.09
C SER A 265 15.55 7.52 4.10
N ASP A 266 16.10 7.18 2.92
CA ASP A 266 16.59 8.16 1.96
C ASP A 266 15.50 8.57 0.94
N LEU A 267 15.58 9.83 0.47
CA LEU A 267 14.65 10.57 -0.39
C LEU A 267 13.95 9.75 -1.49
N TYR A 268 12.81 9.14 -1.18
CA TYR A 268 11.85 8.71 -2.19
C TYR A 268 11.08 9.94 -2.67
N GLN A 269 11.21 10.31 -3.94
CA GLN A 269 10.28 11.27 -4.56
C GLN A 269 9.05 10.51 -5.02
N MET A 270 7.86 10.93 -4.56
CA MET A 270 6.59 10.52 -5.17
C MET A 270 6.70 10.80 -6.67
N ALA A 271 6.66 9.74 -7.47
CA ALA A 271 6.65 9.88 -8.92
C ALA A 271 5.31 10.52 -9.29
N ASP A 272 5.32 11.81 -9.60
CA ASP A 272 4.18 12.46 -10.22
C ASP A 272 3.87 11.70 -11.53
N SER A 273 2.76 10.96 -11.52
CA SER A 273 2.40 9.97 -12.55
C SER A 273 1.83 10.61 -13.82
N ALA A 274 2.27 11.83 -14.13
CA ALA A 274 1.89 12.54 -15.33
C ALA A 274 3.14 12.92 -16.13
N GLN A 275 3.82 11.93 -16.71
CA GLN A 275 4.63 12.21 -17.89
C GLN A 275 3.69 12.20 -19.10
N PRO A 276 3.44 13.36 -19.75
CA PRO A 276 2.75 13.39 -21.03
C PRO A 276 3.51 12.54 -22.06
N ARG A 277 2.77 11.97 -23.02
CA ARG A 277 3.32 11.13 -24.09
C ARG A 277 4.36 11.93 -24.89
N ALA A 278 5.61 11.47 -24.87
CA ALA A 278 6.65 11.97 -25.76
C ALA A 278 6.19 11.88 -27.24
N ARG A 279 6.65 12.81 -28.08
CA ARG A 279 6.36 12.78 -29.53
C ARG A 279 6.75 11.43 -30.15
N PRO A 280 6.08 10.99 -31.23
CA PRO A 280 6.46 9.79 -31.97
C PRO A 280 7.93 9.83 -32.38
N LEU A 281 8.59 8.70 -32.31
CA LEU A 281 10.00 8.58 -32.69
C LEU A 281 10.18 8.85 -34.20
N PRO A 282 11.29 9.49 -34.60
CA PRO A 282 11.71 9.55 -35.99
C PRO A 282 11.80 8.15 -36.62
N SER A 283 11.68 8.05 -37.94
CA SER A 283 11.85 6.77 -38.65
C SER A 283 13.29 6.28 -38.56
N GLY A 284 13.49 5.01 -38.20
CA GLY A 284 14.82 4.36 -38.25
C GLY A 284 15.69 4.53 -37.01
N VAL A 285 15.14 5.01 -35.89
CA VAL A 285 15.86 5.11 -34.60
C VAL A 285 15.30 4.16 -33.55
N THR A 286 16.14 3.78 -32.60
CA THR A 286 15.83 2.81 -31.55
C THR A 286 15.45 3.53 -30.25
N PRO A 287 14.28 3.26 -29.65
CA PRO A 287 13.91 3.84 -28.36
C PRO A 287 14.91 3.49 -27.27
N LEU A 288 15.38 4.49 -26.52
CA LEU A 288 16.19 4.25 -25.32
C LEU A 288 15.28 4.16 -24.09
N ARG A 289 15.30 2.99 -23.44
CA ARG A 289 14.63 2.80 -22.15
C ARG A 289 15.54 3.24 -21.01
N LEU A 290 15.36 4.46 -20.51
CA LEU A 290 16.05 4.90 -19.30
C LEU A 290 15.65 4.02 -18.11
N SER A 291 16.66 3.40 -17.48
CA SER A 291 16.52 2.75 -16.18
C SER A 291 17.18 3.64 -15.14
N ILE A 292 16.40 4.55 -14.57
CA ILE A 292 16.82 5.39 -13.45
C ILE A 292 16.18 4.79 -12.20
N SER A 293 16.96 4.67 -11.13
CA SER A 293 16.43 4.24 -9.83
C SER A 293 15.28 5.16 -9.41
N GLU A 294 14.22 4.60 -8.83
CA GLU A 294 13.12 5.39 -8.26
C GLU A 294 13.57 6.36 -7.14
N ARG A 295 14.82 6.21 -6.68
CA ARG A 295 15.46 6.99 -5.62
C ARG A 295 16.24 8.21 -6.11
N LEU A 296 16.50 8.33 -7.41
CA LEU A 296 17.12 9.54 -7.97
C LEU A 296 16.03 10.54 -8.37
N PRO A 297 16.30 11.85 -8.30
CA PRO A 297 15.37 12.86 -8.80
C PRO A 297 14.95 12.53 -10.24
N LYS A 298 13.65 12.30 -10.44
CA LYS A 298 13.12 12.07 -11.79
C LYS A 298 13.19 13.38 -12.55
N VAL A 299 14.11 13.47 -13.51
CA VAL A 299 14.22 14.63 -14.39
C VAL A 299 13.03 14.60 -15.35
N LYS A 300 12.30 15.72 -15.46
CA LYS A 300 11.31 15.89 -16.51
C LYS A 300 12.02 15.93 -17.85
N LEU A 301 11.79 14.92 -18.69
CA LEU A 301 12.38 14.88 -20.01
C LEU A 301 11.65 15.86 -20.94
N PRO A 302 12.38 16.58 -21.80
CA PRO A 302 11.78 17.45 -22.80
C PRO A 302 10.95 16.65 -23.82
N GLU A 303 9.73 17.11 -24.12
CA GLU A 303 8.77 16.40 -24.97
C GLU A 303 9.16 16.39 -26.46
N ASP A 304 9.96 17.38 -26.87
CA ASP A 304 10.43 17.60 -28.23
C ASP A 304 11.72 16.83 -28.57
N ASN A 305 12.35 16.19 -27.58
CA ASN A 305 13.57 15.40 -27.76
C ASN A 305 13.38 13.97 -27.22
N PRO A 306 12.74 13.07 -27.98
CA PRO A 306 12.52 11.70 -27.53
C PRO A 306 13.84 10.93 -27.43
N LEU A 307 13.98 10.13 -26.37
CA LEU A 307 15.22 9.42 -26.07
C LEU A 307 15.44 8.23 -27.01
N THR A 308 16.58 8.23 -27.68
CA THR A 308 17.00 7.19 -28.62
C THR A 308 18.41 6.72 -28.31
N VAL A 309 18.71 5.48 -28.67
CA VAL A 309 20.07 4.91 -28.53
C VAL A 309 21.04 5.71 -29.39
N GLU A 310 20.66 6.01 -30.63
CA GLU A 310 21.45 6.75 -31.60
C GLU A 310 21.67 8.21 -31.17
N GLY A 311 20.64 8.87 -30.61
CA GLY A 311 20.76 10.24 -30.11
C GLY A 311 21.72 10.35 -28.91
N VAL A 312 21.71 9.37 -27.99
CA VAL A 312 22.67 9.33 -26.88
C VAL A 312 24.08 9.07 -27.38
N GLU A 313 24.26 8.15 -28.34
CA GLU A 313 25.56 7.86 -28.93
C GLU A 313 26.14 9.07 -29.68
N LEU A 314 25.32 9.76 -30.49
CA LEU A 314 25.71 11.00 -31.14
C LEU A 314 26.09 12.07 -30.12
N GLY A 315 25.28 12.26 -29.08
CA GLY A 315 25.58 13.19 -28.00
C GLY A 315 26.92 12.88 -27.32
N ARG A 316 27.24 11.60 -27.10
CA ARG A 316 28.51 11.16 -26.52
C ARG A 316 29.71 11.50 -27.40
N GLN A 317 29.57 11.36 -28.73
CA GLN A 317 30.61 11.74 -29.69
C GLN A 317 30.82 13.25 -29.72
N LEU A 318 29.73 14.01 -29.86
CA LEU A 318 29.78 15.47 -29.93
C LEU A 318 30.26 16.11 -28.62
N PHE A 319 29.86 15.57 -27.46
CA PHE A 319 30.33 16.07 -26.17
C PHE A 319 31.85 16.06 -26.04
N ASN A 320 32.51 15.09 -26.71
CA ASN A 320 33.95 14.95 -26.69
C ASN A 320 34.65 15.50 -27.95
N GLU A 321 33.95 16.19 -28.85
CA GLU A 321 34.52 16.67 -30.11
C GLU A 321 35.20 18.04 -29.92
N PRO A 322 36.54 18.13 -29.94
CA PRO A 322 37.24 19.40 -29.70
C PRO A 322 36.93 20.44 -30.77
N ARG A 323 36.58 20.03 -32.00
CA ARG A 323 36.22 20.95 -33.09
C ARG A 323 34.96 21.76 -32.84
N LEU A 324 34.15 21.38 -31.85
CA LEU A 324 32.99 22.16 -31.40
C LEU A 324 33.38 23.27 -30.41
N SER A 325 34.62 23.30 -29.92
CA SER A 325 35.15 24.40 -29.10
C SER A 325 35.68 25.55 -29.97
N ARG A 326 35.72 26.77 -29.41
CA ARG A 326 36.19 27.97 -30.13
C ARG A 326 37.67 27.87 -30.57
N ASN A 327 38.48 27.09 -29.87
CA ASN A 327 39.93 27.02 -30.03
C ASN A 327 40.45 25.59 -30.25
N ASN A 328 39.58 24.63 -30.59
CA ASN A 328 39.92 23.21 -30.76
C ASN A 328 40.54 22.54 -29.52
N ALA A 329 40.21 23.02 -28.32
CA ALA A 329 40.62 22.43 -27.05
C ALA A 329 39.37 22.13 -26.19
N GLN A 330 39.34 20.96 -25.55
CA GLN A 330 38.33 20.62 -24.54
C GLN A 330 38.57 21.40 -23.24
#